data_AF-A0A954W8I6-F1
#
_entry.id   AF-A0A954W8I6-F1
#
_cell.length_a   1.000
_cell.length_b   1.000
_cell.length_c   1.000
_cell.angle_alpha   90.00
_cell.angle_beta   90.00
_cell.angle_gamma   90.00
#
_symmetry.space_group_name_H-M   'P 1'
#
loop_
_entity.id
_entity.type
_entity.pdbx_description
1 polymer ?
#
loop_
_entity_poly.entity_id
_entity_poly.type
_entity_poly.pdbx_seq_one_letter_code
_entity_poly.pdbx_strand_id
1 'polypeptide(L)'
;DVVEEALRWGAMTHLVSGGQGLYPPLGPAVAWADRTSKHLQVSLKLAAAENLVALNQTSPAAATLADARRLLNRSEMMLGEIGGRLQFVAATVAFQAGDVPDGSASLAAALKYHHKSSLRLFHLGLVDGLYTNGAVTPRVADDLYQIVLREPTVADWTQQPADTLAYVTSSHLAPLERWFDIAVARKDHERALELAEQIRRHRFHLMMPLGGRLLALRWILEAPTSALSQVAALQRQDLLNLFPRYAELSRQAEAVRDSLRQLPIAPADEAELRRQREELDKLAAISTAQEVVLNEMAVRRVPSELAFPPFRTFAEMQQAIPEGQLLLALLATSKQVHAFALTREKYQLWQIENPGRIRTNLAALLKQSGVVGREATTPIETLASNDWRESADDLAAQLTAGMKFDEWDTIEEVVVVPDRLLWYVPFDALPIGPAANAKATFEPLIAKRRVRYAPTVGLASSDGRGPTPRDRTAIVSGAASGSRDAEAAQRAAARIAESLPAAELLPELPASPSAIQAATFDRLIVMRDSVEAARSPLEWHPAVVDQTSPAGTLAAWLR
;
A
#
# COMPACT_ATOMS: atom_id res chain seq x y z
N ASP A 1 40.02 -0.20 -10.57
CA ASP A 1 38.78 -0.94 -10.28
C ASP A 1 38.91 -1.83 -9.06
N VAL A 2 39.80 -2.83 -9.02
CA VAL A 2 39.97 -3.74 -7.85
C VAL A 2 40.16 -3.01 -6.51
N VAL A 3 40.98 -1.96 -6.46
CA VAL A 3 41.23 -1.20 -5.21
C VAL A 3 40.00 -0.40 -4.76
N GLU A 4 39.25 0.16 -5.71
CA GLU A 4 38.02 0.88 -5.42
C GLU A 4 36.99 -0.08 -4.81
N GLU A 5 36.80 -1.22 -5.46
CA GLU A 5 35.82 -2.22 -5.06
C GLU A 5 36.15 -2.80 -3.69
N ALA A 6 37.42 -3.16 -3.44
CA ALA A 6 37.86 -3.70 -2.16
C ALA A 6 37.63 -2.71 -1.01
N LEU A 7 37.95 -1.42 -1.21
CA LEU A 7 37.76 -0.39 -0.18
C LEU A 7 36.28 -0.06 0.03
N ARG A 8 35.48 0.00 -1.05
CA ARG A 8 34.04 0.25 -0.97
C ARG A 8 33.31 -0.88 -0.24
N TRP A 9 33.60 -2.14 -0.59
CA TRP A 9 33.03 -3.29 0.13
C TRP A 9 33.57 -3.41 1.55
N GLY A 10 34.84 -3.10 1.80
CA GLY A 10 35.37 -3.01 3.16
C GLY A 10 34.62 -2.00 4.02
N ALA A 11 34.36 -0.81 3.47
CA ALA A 11 33.54 0.22 4.14
C ALA A 11 32.09 -0.23 4.35
N MET A 12 31.50 -0.92 3.37
CA MET A 12 30.16 -1.51 3.49
C MET A 12 30.09 -2.54 4.61
N THR A 13 31.02 -3.49 4.65
CA THR A 13 31.09 -4.52 5.68
C THR A 13 31.29 -3.91 7.06
N HIS A 14 32.15 -2.89 7.19
CA HIS A 14 32.32 -2.14 8.43
C HIS A 14 30.98 -1.55 8.91
N LEU A 15 30.18 -0.97 8.02
CA LEU A 15 28.86 -0.45 8.37
C LEU A 15 27.85 -1.53 8.75
N VAL A 16 27.73 -2.58 7.93
CA VAL A 16 26.73 -3.66 8.15
C VAL A 16 27.06 -4.46 9.40
N SER A 17 28.34 -4.57 9.78
CA SER A 17 28.77 -5.25 11.02
C SER A 17 28.66 -4.39 12.28
N GLY A 18 28.18 -3.14 12.19
CA GLY A 18 28.07 -2.26 13.34
C GLY A 18 29.41 -1.67 13.82
N GLY A 19 30.38 -1.56 12.91
CA GLY A 19 31.69 -0.98 13.19
C GLY A 19 31.58 0.45 13.71
N GLN A 20 32.38 0.76 14.74
CA GLN A 20 32.39 2.07 15.37
C GLN A 20 33.24 3.06 14.56
N GLY A 21 32.76 4.29 14.43
CA GLY A 21 33.47 5.36 13.73
C GLY A 21 33.62 5.13 12.22
N LEU A 22 34.34 6.04 11.56
CA LEU A 22 34.63 5.95 10.13
C LEU A 22 35.50 4.73 9.83
N TYR A 23 35.20 3.97 8.76
CA TYR A 23 36.06 2.87 8.31
C TYR A 23 37.51 3.35 8.15
N PRO A 24 38.46 2.88 9.01
CA PRO A 24 39.77 3.51 9.15
C PRO A 24 40.58 3.68 7.84
N PRO A 25 40.53 2.73 6.88
CA PRO A 25 41.26 2.87 5.62
C PRO A 25 40.79 4.03 4.71
N LEU A 26 39.57 4.56 4.88
CA LEU A 26 39.04 5.58 3.95
C LEU A 26 39.86 6.86 3.94
N GLY A 27 40.29 7.36 5.11
CA GLY A 27 41.04 8.62 5.20
C GLY A 27 42.35 8.59 4.40
N PRO A 28 43.28 7.65 4.72
CA PRO A 28 44.51 7.47 3.96
C PRO A 28 44.26 7.15 2.48
N ALA A 29 43.24 6.35 2.17
CA ALA A 29 42.94 5.98 0.79
C ALA A 29 42.42 7.16 -0.05
N VAL A 30 41.61 8.06 0.52
CA VAL A 30 41.19 9.31 -0.16
C VAL A 30 42.40 10.21 -0.44
N ALA A 31 43.32 10.35 0.51
CA ALA A 31 44.53 11.15 0.35
C ALA A 31 45.47 10.56 -0.72
N TRP A 32 45.57 9.24 -0.79
CA TRP A 32 46.30 8.54 -1.86
C TRP A 32 45.62 8.73 -3.22
N ALA A 33 44.29 8.53 -3.28
CA ALA A 33 43.51 8.59 -4.51
C ALA A 33 43.53 9.98 -5.19
N ASP A 34 43.64 11.06 -4.42
CA ASP A 34 43.81 12.43 -4.92
C ASP A 34 44.96 12.57 -5.92
N ARG A 35 46.03 11.78 -5.74
CA ARG A 35 47.23 11.81 -6.60
C ARG A 35 47.18 10.80 -7.74
N THR A 36 46.19 9.92 -7.77
CA THR A 36 46.19 8.74 -8.65
C THR A 36 44.99 8.70 -9.58
N SER A 37 43.77 8.93 -9.06
CA SER A 37 42.56 8.84 -9.87
C SER A 37 41.42 9.64 -9.24
N LYS A 38 40.90 10.57 -10.04
CA LYS A 38 39.73 11.36 -9.70
C LYS A 38 38.49 10.50 -9.44
N HIS A 39 38.28 9.46 -10.25
CA HIS A 39 37.19 8.50 -10.06
C HIS A 39 37.28 7.82 -8.69
N LEU A 40 38.45 7.27 -8.37
CA LEU A 40 38.70 6.61 -7.10
C LEU A 40 38.51 7.57 -5.92
N GLN A 41 39.04 8.79 -6.02
CA GLN A 41 38.91 9.80 -4.98
C GLN A 41 37.43 10.12 -4.69
N VAL A 42 36.62 10.29 -5.73
CA VAL A 42 35.19 10.55 -5.60
C VAL A 42 34.47 9.36 -4.96
N SER A 43 34.69 8.13 -5.45
CA SER A 43 34.02 6.95 -4.88
C SER A 43 34.34 6.76 -3.39
N LEU A 44 35.60 6.96 -3.00
CA LEU A 44 36.01 6.85 -1.60
C LEU A 44 35.47 8.00 -0.74
N LYS A 45 35.36 9.22 -1.26
CA LYS A 45 34.67 10.32 -0.58
C LYS A 45 33.18 10.02 -0.38
N LEU A 46 32.52 9.43 -1.38
CA LEU A 46 31.12 8.98 -1.22
C LEU A 46 31.00 7.88 -0.16
N ALA A 47 31.93 6.92 -0.11
CA ALA A 47 31.96 5.89 0.94
C ALA A 47 32.16 6.49 2.34
N ALA A 48 33.02 7.51 2.45
CA ALA A 48 33.21 8.25 3.69
C ALA A 48 31.95 9.03 4.09
N ALA A 49 31.30 9.72 3.15
CA ALA A 49 30.04 10.41 3.41
C ALA A 49 28.94 9.44 3.88
N GLU A 50 28.81 8.26 3.26
CA GLU A 50 27.87 7.21 3.70
C GLU A 50 28.16 6.72 5.13
N ASN A 51 29.43 6.57 5.49
CA ASN A 51 29.81 6.21 6.86
C ASN A 51 29.45 7.30 7.87
N LEU A 52 29.74 8.56 7.54
CA LEU A 52 29.40 9.71 8.39
C LEU A 52 27.89 9.85 8.57
N VAL A 53 27.10 9.66 7.51
CA VAL A 53 25.64 9.55 7.56
C VAL A 53 25.21 8.43 8.51
N ALA A 54 25.82 7.24 8.40
CA ALA A 54 25.48 6.11 9.25
C ALA A 54 25.72 6.40 10.75
N LEU A 55 26.71 7.22 11.05
CA LEU A 55 27.07 7.68 12.40
C LEU A 55 26.29 8.93 12.85
N ASN A 56 25.29 9.39 12.07
CA ASN A 56 24.52 10.62 12.30
C ASN A 56 25.41 11.89 12.39
N GLN A 57 26.57 11.88 11.71
CA GLN A 57 27.47 13.04 11.59
C GLN A 57 27.14 13.85 10.32
N THR A 58 25.98 14.51 10.33
CA THR A 58 25.39 15.17 9.15
C THR A 58 26.27 16.28 8.58
N SER A 59 26.83 17.18 9.41
CA SER A 59 27.65 18.29 8.90
C SER A 59 28.98 17.81 8.27
N PRO A 60 29.75 16.91 8.89
CA PRO A 60 30.91 16.29 8.23
C PRO A 60 30.55 15.53 6.94
N ALA A 61 29.41 14.83 6.92
CA ALA A 61 28.94 14.13 5.73
C ALA A 61 28.63 15.12 4.59
N ALA A 62 27.93 16.22 4.88
CA ALA A 62 27.63 17.27 3.92
C ALA A 62 28.89 17.91 3.33
N ALA A 63 29.90 18.20 4.17
CA ALA A 63 31.19 18.73 3.70
C ALA A 63 31.91 17.74 2.77
N THR A 64 31.96 16.46 3.16
CA THR A 64 32.59 15.40 2.35
C THR A 64 31.87 15.20 1.02
N LEU A 65 30.54 15.26 1.03
CA LEU A 65 29.70 15.18 -0.16
C LEU A 65 29.90 16.40 -1.09
N ALA A 66 30.00 17.60 -0.54
CA ALA A 66 30.26 18.82 -1.31
C ALA A 66 31.62 18.74 -2.03
N ASP A 67 32.65 18.20 -1.38
CA ASP A 67 33.94 17.90 -2.01
C ASP A 67 33.80 16.94 -3.19
N ALA A 68 33.09 15.82 -3.00
CA ALA A 68 32.85 14.84 -4.06
C ALA A 68 32.09 15.46 -5.24
N ARG A 69 31.07 16.29 -4.96
CA ARG A 69 30.29 17.01 -5.98
C ARG A 69 31.16 18.00 -6.77
N ARG A 70 32.06 18.74 -6.10
CA ARG A 70 32.99 19.67 -6.77
C ARG A 70 33.91 18.94 -7.75
N LEU A 71 34.42 17.77 -7.36
CA LEU A 71 35.22 16.93 -8.23
C LEU A 71 34.39 16.46 -9.44
N LEU A 72 33.14 16.06 -9.26
CA LEU A 72 32.29 15.59 -10.36
C LEU A 72 31.77 16.68 -11.32
N ASN A 73 31.91 17.95 -10.97
CA ASN A 73 31.33 19.04 -11.76
C ASN A 73 31.81 18.99 -13.22
N ARG A 74 30.85 19.02 -14.17
CA ARG A 74 31.07 18.94 -15.63
C ARG A 74 31.79 17.67 -16.11
N SER A 75 31.75 16.58 -15.34
CA SER A 75 32.30 15.28 -15.73
C SER A 75 31.20 14.34 -16.25
N GLU A 76 31.52 13.55 -17.28
CA GLU A 76 30.66 12.44 -17.73
C GLU A 76 30.41 11.39 -16.63
N MET A 77 31.30 11.30 -15.62
CA MET A 77 31.10 10.43 -14.45
C MET A 77 29.80 10.74 -13.68
N MET A 78 29.30 11.98 -13.78
CA MET A 78 28.04 12.38 -13.16
C MET A 78 26.82 11.70 -13.82
N LEU A 79 26.96 11.18 -15.04
CA LEU A 79 25.92 10.42 -15.73
C LEU A 79 25.97 8.92 -15.41
N GLY A 80 27.02 8.45 -14.72
CA GLY A 80 27.26 7.05 -14.36
C GLY A 80 26.89 6.70 -12.92
N GLU A 81 27.38 5.54 -12.45
CA GLU A 81 27.03 4.97 -11.12
C GLU A 81 27.38 5.92 -9.98
N ILE A 82 28.57 6.50 -10.03
CA ILE A 82 29.05 7.49 -9.06
C ILE A 82 28.09 8.68 -8.96
N GLY A 83 27.52 9.12 -10.08
CA GLY A 83 26.55 10.20 -10.12
C GLY A 83 25.23 9.82 -9.43
N GLY A 84 24.70 8.63 -9.72
CA GLY A 84 23.50 8.10 -9.04
C GLY A 84 23.71 7.96 -7.54
N ARG A 85 24.84 7.38 -7.14
CA ARG A 85 25.23 7.23 -5.74
C ARG A 85 25.39 8.58 -5.04
N LEU A 86 26.02 9.57 -5.68
CA LEU A 86 26.10 10.92 -5.13
C LEU A 86 24.73 11.50 -4.82
N GLN A 87 23.74 11.35 -5.72
CA GLN A 87 22.40 11.87 -5.48
C GLN A 87 21.68 11.12 -4.36
N PHE A 88 21.92 9.82 -4.21
CA PHE A 88 21.35 9.04 -3.12
C PHE A 88 21.92 9.45 -1.75
N VAL A 89 23.23 9.65 -1.66
CA VAL A 89 23.88 10.17 -0.44
C VAL A 89 23.43 11.61 -0.16
N ALA A 90 23.28 12.44 -1.20
CA ALA A 90 22.74 13.80 -1.06
C ALA A 90 21.32 13.81 -0.49
N ALA A 91 20.45 12.92 -0.97
CA ALA A 91 19.11 12.76 -0.40
C ALA A 91 19.15 12.43 1.09
N THR A 92 20.03 11.49 1.47
CA THR A 92 20.14 11.06 2.86
C THR A 92 20.67 12.17 3.78
N VAL A 93 21.68 12.92 3.35
CA VAL A 93 22.21 14.08 4.10
C VAL A 93 21.15 15.17 4.26
N ALA A 94 20.39 15.47 3.19
CA ALA A 94 19.34 16.49 3.24
C ALA A 94 18.19 16.07 4.18
N PHE A 95 17.71 14.82 4.11
CA PHE A 95 16.70 14.32 5.04
C PHE A 95 17.20 14.31 6.49
N GLN A 96 18.45 13.93 6.74
CA GLN A 96 19.08 14.05 8.07
C GLN A 96 19.12 15.49 8.60
N ALA A 97 19.29 16.46 7.72
CA ALA A 97 19.25 17.88 8.07
C ALA A 97 17.82 18.41 8.25
N GLY A 98 16.79 17.61 7.96
CA GLY A 98 15.39 18.02 7.96
C GLY A 98 14.95 18.76 6.69
N ASP A 99 15.79 18.82 5.66
CA ASP A 99 15.51 19.47 4.37
C ASP A 99 14.79 18.49 3.44
N VAL A 100 13.48 18.35 3.65
CA VAL A 100 12.62 17.44 2.87
C VAL A 100 12.56 17.81 1.39
N PRO A 101 12.44 19.11 0.98
CA PRO A 101 12.47 19.48 -0.44
C PRO A 101 13.74 19.03 -1.16
N ASP A 102 14.93 19.37 -0.63
CA ASP A 102 16.20 19.01 -1.29
C ASP A 102 16.47 17.50 -1.22
N GLY A 103 16.05 16.85 -0.11
CA GLY A 103 16.09 15.40 0.04
C GLY A 103 15.25 14.70 -1.03
N SER A 104 14.02 15.17 -1.24
CA SER A 104 13.10 14.61 -2.24
C SER A 104 13.60 14.83 -3.67
N ALA A 105 14.12 16.02 -3.98
CA ALA A 105 14.68 16.33 -5.30
C ALA A 105 15.90 15.44 -5.61
N SER A 106 16.80 15.28 -4.63
CA SER A 106 17.99 14.42 -4.76
C SER A 106 17.61 12.94 -4.88
N LEU A 107 16.61 12.47 -4.11
CA LEU A 107 16.12 11.10 -4.18
C LEU A 107 15.48 10.82 -5.54
N ALA A 108 14.66 11.74 -6.06
CA ALA A 108 14.07 11.60 -7.39
C ALA A 108 15.15 11.51 -8.49
N ALA A 109 16.22 12.31 -8.38
CA ALA A 109 17.36 12.23 -9.30
C ALA A 109 18.11 10.89 -9.19
N ALA A 110 18.30 10.38 -7.97
CA ALA A 110 18.92 9.07 -7.73
C ALA A 110 18.07 7.93 -8.32
N LEU A 111 16.77 7.90 -8.01
CA LEU A 111 15.85 6.87 -8.52
C LEU A 111 15.76 6.90 -10.05
N LYS A 112 15.72 8.08 -10.67
CA LYS A 112 15.76 8.22 -12.14
C LYS A 112 16.97 7.52 -12.75
N TYR A 113 18.13 7.57 -12.10
CA TYR A 113 19.31 6.84 -12.51
C TYR A 113 19.15 5.33 -12.25
N HIS A 114 18.84 4.94 -11.01
CA HIS A 114 18.77 3.54 -10.60
C HIS A 114 17.67 2.74 -11.31
N HIS A 115 16.57 3.36 -11.75
CA HIS A 115 15.58 2.70 -12.59
C HIS A 115 16.16 2.18 -13.92
N LYS A 116 17.26 2.76 -14.40
CA LYS A 116 17.94 2.34 -15.64
C LYS A 116 19.16 1.46 -15.41
N SER A 117 19.81 1.60 -14.25
CA SER A 117 21.09 0.96 -13.94
C SER A 117 21.00 -0.13 -12.88
N SER A 118 19.83 -0.34 -12.28
CA SER A 118 19.63 -1.36 -11.26
C SER A 118 19.99 -2.74 -11.78
N LEU A 119 20.85 -3.44 -11.04
CA LEU A 119 21.25 -4.80 -11.39
C LEU A 119 20.06 -5.76 -11.25
N ARG A 120 19.21 -5.55 -10.24
CA ARG A 120 18.03 -6.37 -10.02
C ARG A 120 17.00 -6.20 -11.14
N LEU A 121 16.75 -4.96 -11.58
CA LEU A 121 15.88 -4.70 -12.74
C LEU A 121 16.49 -5.24 -14.05
N PHE A 122 17.81 -5.16 -14.21
CA PHE A 122 18.50 -5.77 -15.34
C PHE A 122 18.32 -7.30 -15.35
N HIS A 123 18.54 -7.98 -14.23
CA HIS A 123 18.32 -9.43 -14.12
C HIS A 123 16.86 -9.82 -14.38
N LEU A 124 15.91 -9.03 -13.86
CA LEU A 124 14.49 -9.23 -14.16
C LEU A 124 14.23 -9.12 -15.67
N GLY A 125 14.73 -8.06 -16.32
CA GLY A 125 14.60 -7.88 -17.76
C GLY A 125 15.26 -8.99 -18.58
N LEU A 126 16.41 -9.50 -18.13
CA LEU A 126 17.10 -10.63 -18.75
C LEU A 126 16.28 -11.92 -18.65
N VAL A 127 15.84 -12.30 -17.45
CA VAL A 127 14.99 -13.48 -17.23
C VAL A 127 13.71 -13.40 -18.06
N ASP A 128 13.07 -12.23 -18.05
CA ASP A 128 11.84 -11.99 -18.78
C ASP A 128 12.05 -12.06 -20.30
N GLY A 129 13.16 -11.51 -20.81
CA GLY A 129 13.54 -11.60 -22.21
C GLY A 129 13.87 -13.04 -22.64
N LEU A 130 14.56 -13.81 -21.78
CA LEU A 130 14.86 -15.23 -22.05
C LEU A 130 13.57 -16.04 -22.17
N TYR A 131 12.58 -15.81 -21.31
CA TYR A 131 11.30 -16.50 -21.38
C TYR A 131 10.48 -16.06 -22.61
N THR A 132 10.34 -14.75 -22.83
CA THR A 132 9.50 -14.23 -23.92
C THR A 132 10.04 -14.54 -25.32
N ASN A 133 11.36 -14.70 -25.47
CA ASN A 133 11.99 -15.14 -26.72
C ASN A 133 12.09 -16.66 -26.86
N GLY A 134 11.58 -17.45 -25.90
CA GLY A 134 11.62 -18.91 -25.92
C GLY A 134 13.00 -19.53 -25.69
N ALA A 135 13.96 -18.77 -25.16
CA ALA A 135 15.31 -19.26 -24.86
C ALA A 135 15.36 -20.16 -23.62
N VAL A 136 14.37 -20.06 -22.73
CA VAL A 136 14.19 -20.96 -21.58
C VAL A 136 12.79 -21.57 -21.57
N THR A 137 12.68 -22.78 -21.01
CA THR A 137 11.39 -23.46 -20.86
C THR A 137 10.56 -22.81 -19.74
N PRO A 138 9.22 -22.99 -19.72
CA PRO A 138 8.38 -22.50 -18.63
C PRO A 138 8.84 -22.96 -17.24
N ARG A 139 9.39 -24.17 -17.11
CA ARG A 139 9.91 -24.69 -15.83
C ARG A 139 11.14 -23.90 -15.36
N VAL A 140 12.08 -23.63 -16.26
CA VAL A 140 13.27 -22.84 -15.92
C VAL A 140 12.89 -21.38 -15.64
N ALA A 141 11.92 -20.84 -16.38
CA ALA A 141 11.40 -19.50 -16.13
C ALA A 141 10.74 -19.39 -14.75
N ASP A 142 9.99 -20.40 -14.30
CA ASP A 142 9.38 -20.47 -12.96
C ASP A 142 10.43 -20.33 -11.85
N ASP A 143 11.49 -21.15 -11.91
CA ASP A 143 12.62 -21.12 -10.95
C ASP A 143 13.33 -19.74 -10.96
N LEU A 144 13.55 -19.17 -12.15
CA LEU A 144 14.22 -17.88 -12.29
C LEU A 144 13.35 -16.72 -11.79
N TYR A 145 12.05 -16.72 -12.11
CA TYR A 145 11.11 -15.70 -11.64
C TYR A 145 11.01 -15.72 -10.11
N GLN A 146 11.05 -16.89 -9.47
CA GLN A 146 11.10 -16.99 -8.01
C GLN A 146 12.26 -16.19 -7.40
N ILE A 147 13.40 -16.15 -8.08
CA ILE A 147 14.58 -15.41 -7.62
C ILE A 147 14.44 -13.92 -7.91
N VAL A 148 14.05 -13.53 -9.13
CA VAL A 148 14.09 -12.12 -9.55
C VAL A 148 12.84 -11.32 -9.17
N LEU A 149 11.71 -11.98 -8.90
CA LEU A 149 10.44 -11.35 -8.52
C LEU A 149 10.12 -11.42 -7.02
N ARG A 150 11.00 -12.00 -6.19
CA ARG A 150 10.80 -12.01 -4.72
C ARG A 150 10.67 -10.60 -4.15
N GLU A 151 10.00 -10.46 -3.01
CA GLU A 151 10.03 -9.21 -2.22
C GLU A 151 11.45 -8.94 -1.67
N PRO A 152 11.80 -7.68 -1.35
CA PRO A 152 13.08 -7.37 -0.73
C PRO A 152 13.29 -8.04 0.64
N THR A 153 14.51 -8.49 0.87
CA THR A 153 14.97 -9.08 2.13
C THR A 153 15.74 -8.05 2.96
N VAL A 154 16.07 -8.40 4.21
CA VAL A 154 16.96 -7.60 5.07
C VAL A 154 18.30 -7.32 4.38
N ALA A 155 18.85 -8.30 3.66
CA ALA A 155 20.13 -8.15 2.95
C ALA A 155 20.05 -7.08 1.84
N ASP A 156 18.95 -7.03 1.10
CA ASP A 156 18.79 -6.05 0.01
C ASP A 156 18.79 -4.62 0.58
N TRP A 157 18.01 -4.38 1.64
CA TRP A 157 17.93 -3.06 2.29
C TRP A 157 19.24 -2.62 2.94
N THR A 158 19.96 -3.55 3.57
CA THR A 158 21.21 -3.23 4.29
C THR A 158 22.36 -2.98 3.31
N GLN A 159 22.48 -3.78 2.25
CA GLN A 159 23.60 -3.71 1.31
C GLN A 159 23.38 -2.72 0.16
N GLN A 160 22.17 -2.67 -0.40
CA GLN A 160 21.87 -1.91 -1.61
C GLN A 160 20.52 -1.18 -1.51
N PRO A 161 20.36 -0.22 -0.57
CA PRO A 161 19.08 0.47 -0.36
C PRO A 161 18.61 1.25 -1.60
N ALA A 162 19.52 1.85 -2.37
CA ALA A 162 19.17 2.60 -3.58
C ALA A 162 18.62 1.69 -4.70
N ASP A 163 19.28 0.55 -4.95
CA ASP A 163 18.81 -0.47 -5.90
C ASP A 163 17.48 -1.07 -5.45
N THR A 164 17.36 -1.37 -4.16
CA THR A 164 16.13 -1.90 -3.55
C THR A 164 14.96 -0.94 -3.68
N LEU A 165 15.17 0.36 -3.43
CA LEU A 165 14.15 1.39 -3.63
C LEU A 165 13.73 1.47 -5.09
N ALA A 166 14.69 1.51 -6.02
CA ALA A 166 14.38 1.54 -7.45
C ALA A 166 13.60 0.30 -7.91
N TYR A 167 13.90 -0.87 -7.33
CA TYR A 167 13.15 -2.09 -7.58
C TYR A 167 11.70 -1.97 -7.08
N VAL A 168 11.45 -1.61 -5.82
CA VAL A 168 10.07 -1.55 -5.29
C VAL A 168 9.23 -0.42 -5.89
N THR A 169 9.85 0.63 -6.42
CA THR A 169 9.15 1.70 -7.15
C THR A 169 8.95 1.39 -8.64
N SER A 170 9.46 0.26 -9.14
CA SER A 170 9.29 -0.16 -10.53
C SER A 170 8.12 -1.12 -10.71
N SER A 171 7.41 -0.99 -11.84
CA SER A 171 6.33 -1.92 -12.18
C SER A 171 6.90 -3.26 -12.68
N HIS A 172 6.53 -4.35 -12.00
CA HIS A 172 6.86 -5.72 -12.38
C HIS A 172 5.64 -6.52 -12.83
N LEU A 173 4.53 -5.84 -13.13
CA LEU A 173 3.24 -6.50 -13.38
C LEU A 173 3.28 -7.44 -14.59
N ALA A 174 3.95 -7.07 -15.68
CA ALA A 174 4.00 -7.92 -16.86
C ALA A 174 4.80 -9.23 -16.63
N PRO A 175 6.01 -9.20 -16.02
CA PRO A 175 6.68 -10.42 -15.57
C PRO A 175 5.87 -11.24 -14.57
N LEU A 176 5.22 -10.61 -13.58
CA LEU A 176 4.36 -11.31 -12.61
C LEU A 176 3.17 -12.01 -13.28
N GLU A 177 2.49 -11.36 -14.23
CA GLU A 177 1.40 -11.97 -15.00
C GLU A 177 1.89 -13.15 -15.85
N ARG A 178 3.08 -13.07 -16.44
CA ARG A 178 3.69 -14.21 -17.16
C ARG A 178 4.04 -15.36 -16.23
N TRP A 179 4.56 -15.07 -15.04
CA TRP A 179 4.84 -16.08 -14.04
C TRP A 179 3.55 -16.77 -13.57
N PHE A 180 2.49 -15.99 -13.36
CA PHE A 180 1.15 -16.51 -13.11
C PHE A 180 0.67 -17.42 -14.26
N ASP A 181 0.77 -16.99 -15.52
CA ASP A 181 0.37 -17.79 -16.68
C ASP A 181 1.13 -19.13 -16.75
N ILE A 182 2.42 -19.15 -16.37
CA ILE A 182 3.21 -20.39 -16.27
C ILE A 182 2.59 -21.34 -15.22
N ALA A 183 2.27 -20.84 -14.03
CA ALA A 183 1.65 -21.65 -12.97
C ALA A 183 0.31 -22.24 -13.42
N VAL A 184 -0.53 -21.42 -14.06
CA VAL A 184 -1.83 -21.86 -14.64
C VAL A 184 -1.62 -22.94 -15.71
N ALA A 185 -0.72 -22.72 -16.66
CA ALA A 185 -0.46 -23.69 -17.74
C ALA A 185 0.07 -25.03 -17.22
N ARG A 186 0.78 -25.01 -16.09
CA ARG A 186 1.30 -26.19 -15.39
C ARG A 186 0.28 -26.85 -14.46
N LYS A 187 -0.93 -26.28 -14.33
CA LYS A 187 -1.99 -26.70 -13.41
C LYS A 187 -1.56 -26.64 -11.94
N ASP A 188 -0.63 -25.74 -11.62
CA ASP A 188 -0.22 -25.45 -10.25
C ASP A 188 -1.12 -24.33 -9.68
N HIS A 189 -2.33 -24.72 -9.29
CA HIS A 189 -3.36 -23.76 -8.88
C HIS A 189 -3.05 -23.09 -7.53
N GLU A 190 -2.35 -23.81 -6.64
CA GLU A 190 -1.90 -23.29 -5.35
C GLU A 190 -0.93 -22.14 -5.58
N ARG A 191 0.09 -22.38 -6.43
CA ARG A 191 1.04 -21.34 -6.81
C ARG A 191 0.37 -20.19 -7.57
N ALA A 192 -0.57 -20.50 -8.46
CA ALA A 192 -1.30 -19.46 -9.19
C ALA A 192 -2.07 -18.52 -8.25
N LEU A 193 -2.68 -19.03 -7.16
CA LEU A 193 -3.36 -18.19 -6.17
C LEU A 193 -2.39 -17.29 -5.40
N GLU A 194 -1.23 -17.83 -4.99
CA GLU A 194 -0.18 -17.04 -4.34
C GLU A 194 0.34 -15.92 -5.25
N LEU A 195 0.57 -16.21 -6.53
CA LEU A 195 1.01 -15.21 -7.52
C LEU A 195 -0.08 -14.17 -7.80
N ALA A 196 -1.36 -14.57 -7.81
CA ALA A 196 -2.48 -13.64 -7.89
C ALA A 196 -2.48 -12.64 -6.73
N GLU A 197 -2.18 -13.10 -5.52
CA GLU A 197 -2.03 -12.25 -4.35
C GLU A 197 -0.80 -11.34 -4.47
N GLN A 198 0.34 -11.86 -4.93
CA GLN A 198 1.53 -11.06 -5.16
C GLN A 198 1.29 -9.94 -6.18
N ILE A 199 0.52 -10.19 -7.24
CA ILE A 199 0.11 -9.17 -8.21
C ILE A 199 -0.72 -8.07 -7.54
N ARG A 200 -1.72 -8.42 -6.71
CA ARG A 200 -2.54 -7.43 -5.97
C ARG A 200 -1.69 -6.59 -5.03
N ARG A 201 -0.81 -7.23 -4.27
CA ARG A 201 0.14 -6.54 -3.37
C ARG A 201 1.03 -5.58 -4.14
N HIS A 202 1.63 -6.02 -5.24
CA HIS A 202 2.50 -5.17 -6.07
C HIS A 202 1.74 -3.95 -6.60
N ARG A 203 0.49 -4.12 -7.05
CA ARG A 203 -0.38 -3.00 -7.46
C ARG A 203 -0.61 -2.01 -6.32
N PHE A 204 -0.88 -2.51 -5.11
CA PHE A 204 -1.03 -1.66 -3.93
C PHE A 204 0.26 -0.88 -3.61
N HIS A 205 1.41 -1.54 -3.55
CA HIS A 205 2.69 -0.90 -3.23
C HIS A 205 3.10 0.15 -4.27
N LEU A 206 2.82 -0.08 -5.56
CA LEU A 206 3.06 0.91 -6.62
C LEU A 206 2.24 2.20 -6.46
N MET A 207 1.09 2.14 -5.78
CA MET A 207 0.29 3.33 -5.48
C MET A 207 0.77 4.06 -4.22
N MET A 208 1.59 3.40 -3.39
CA MET A 208 2.12 3.98 -2.15
C MET A 208 3.44 4.73 -2.41
N PRO A 209 3.71 5.82 -1.68
CA PRO A 209 5.00 6.51 -1.74
C PRO A 209 6.18 5.56 -1.52
N LEU A 210 7.21 5.71 -2.35
CA LEU A 210 8.44 4.90 -2.33
C LEU A 210 8.17 3.38 -2.37
N GLY A 211 7.16 2.94 -3.14
CA GLY A 211 6.86 1.52 -3.31
C GLY A 211 6.38 0.86 -2.01
N GLY A 212 5.73 1.61 -1.13
CA GLY A 212 5.25 1.13 0.17
C GLY A 212 6.29 1.17 1.30
N ARG A 213 7.54 1.61 1.03
CA ARG A 213 8.60 1.70 2.06
C ARG A 213 8.19 2.55 3.27
N LEU A 214 7.58 3.72 3.05
CA LEU A 214 7.13 4.59 4.15
C LEU A 214 6.01 3.94 4.96
N LEU A 215 5.05 3.30 4.29
CA LEU A 215 3.96 2.59 4.96
C LEU A 215 4.50 1.43 5.81
N ALA A 216 5.46 0.67 5.30
CA ALA A 216 6.10 -0.42 6.03
C ALA A 216 6.81 0.07 7.30
N LEU A 217 7.56 1.19 7.21
CA LEU A 217 8.21 1.78 8.38
C LEU A 217 7.19 2.29 9.41
N ARG A 218 6.12 2.98 8.97
CA ARG A 218 5.03 3.41 9.86
C ARG A 218 4.39 2.22 10.57
N TRP A 219 4.11 1.13 9.84
CA TRP A 219 3.56 -0.09 10.43
C TRP A 219 4.48 -0.67 11.50
N ILE A 220 5.78 -0.83 11.18
CA ILE A 220 6.76 -1.33 12.14
C ILE A 220 6.83 -0.43 13.38
N LEU A 221 6.75 0.89 13.24
CA LEU A 221 6.93 1.81 14.37
C LEU A 221 5.66 1.99 15.22
N GLU A 222 4.49 2.08 14.59
CA GLU A 222 3.26 2.59 15.24
C GLU A 222 2.16 1.53 15.38
N ALA A 223 2.27 0.34 14.75
CA ALA A 223 1.26 -0.70 14.93
C ALA A 223 1.18 -1.20 16.39
N PRO A 224 0.03 -1.69 16.86
CA PRO A 224 -0.04 -2.38 18.15
C PRO A 224 0.99 -3.52 18.22
N THR A 225 1.68 -3.69 19.35
CA THR A 225 2.70 -4.76 19.51
C THR A 225 2.14 -6.15 19.24
N SER A 226 0.87 -6.39 19.56
CA SER A 226 0.16 -7.64 19.27
C SER A 226 -0.08 -7.90 17.78
N ALA A 227 0.03 -6.86 16.93
CA ALA A 227 -0.12 -6.94 15.48
C ALA A 227 1.21 -7.08 14.75
N LEU A 228 2.34 -7.04 15.46
CA LEU A 228 3.67 -7.22 14.88
C LEU A 228 4.12 -8.68 14.95
N SER A 229 4.81 -9.13 13.90
CA SER A 229 5.62 -10.34 13.98
C SER A 229 6.77 -10.14 14.98
N GLN A 230 7.33 -11.24 15.49
CA GLN A 230 8.50 -11.18 16.37
C GLN A 230 9.67 -10.43 15.71
N VAL A 231 9.86 -10.62 14.41
CA VAL A 231 10.89 -9.94 13.61
C VAL A 231 10.62 -8.43 13.56
N ALA A 232 9.39 -8.03 13.26
CA ALA A 232 9.02 -6.62 13.21
C ALA A 232 9.11 -5.94 14.59
N ALA A 233 8.83 -6.66 15.68
CA ALA A 233 8.96 -6.14 17.04
C ALA A 233 10.42 -5.87 17.43
N LEU A 234 11.35 -6.78 17.09
CA LEU A 234 12.79 -6.55 17.28
C LEU A 234 13.28 -5.39 16.41
N GLN A 235 12.81 -5.34 15.16
CA GLN A 235 13.14 -4.26 14.23
C GLN A 235 12.66 -2.89 14.75
N ARG A 236 11.47 -2.82 15.36
CA ARG A 236 10.99 -1.60 16.03
C ARG A 236 11.98 -1.14 17.09
N GLN A 237 12.46 -2.04 17.95
CA GLN A 237 13.41 -1.70 19.00
C GLN A 237 14.71 -1.13 18.42
N ASP A 238 15.27 -1.78 17.40
CA ASP A 238 16.49 -1.31 16.73
C ASP A 238 16.31 0.06 16.07
N LEU A 239 15.18 0.28 15.40
CA LEU A 239 14.86 1.57 14.78
C LEU A 239 14.69 2.68 15.82
N LEU A 240 13.97 2.45 16.90
CA LEU A 240 13.76 3.47 17.95
C LEU A 240 15.08 3.81 18.68
N ASN A 241 16.00 2.86 18.80
CA ASN A 241 17.35 3.11 19.31
C ASN A 241 18.20 3.94 18.34
N LEU A 242 18.11 3.63 17.04
CA LEU A 242 18.88 4.35 16.00
C LEU A 242 18.32 5.76 15.74
N PHE A 243 17.02 5.95 15.93
CA PHE A 243 16.31 7.21 15.70
C PHE A 243 15.59 7.69 16.98
N PRO A 244 16.33 8.12 18.01
CA PRO A 244 15.76 8.48 19.32
C PRO A 244 14.79 9.67 19.24
N ARG A 245 14.96 10.55 18.25
CA ARG A 245 14.02 11.65 17.98
C ARG A 245 12.62 11.12 17.62
N TYR A 246 12.53 10.04 16.84
CA TYR A 246 11.24 9.44 16.51
C TYR A 246 10.60 8.82 17.75
N ALA A 247 11.38 8.12 18.58
CA ALA A 247 10.89 7.53 19.82
C ALA A 247 10.29 8.59 20.76
N GLU A 248 10.94 9.75 20.88
CA GLU A 248 10.42 10.87 21.66
C GLU A 248 9.12 11.43 21.06
N LEU A 249 9.09 11.67 19.74
CA LEU A 249 7.89 12.15 19.05
C LEU A 249 6.71 11.17 19.17
N SER A 250 6.96 9.87 19.11
CA SER A 250 5.93 8.83 19.25
C SER A 250 5.32 8.85 20.66
N ARG A 251 6.14 8.97 21.72
CA ARG A 251 5.65 9.15 23.11
C ARG A 251 4.83 10.43 23.26
N GLN A 252 5.28 11.54 22.67
CA GLN A 252 4.53 12.80 22.70
C GLN A 252 3.18 12.67 21.98
N ALA A 253 3.15 12.02 20.81
CA ALA A 253 1.92 11.78 20.06
C ALA A 253 0.92 10.94 20.86
N GLU A 254 1.39 9.88 21.53
CA GLU A 254 0.54 9.05 22.40
C GLU A 254 -0.07 9.85 23.55
N ALA A 255 0.74 10.67 24.23
CA ALA A 255 0.24 11.54 25.31
C ALA A 255 -0.81 12.57 24.82
N VAL A 256 -0.61 13.15 23.64
CA VAL A 256 -1.59 14.07 23.04
C VAL A 256 -2.87 13.33 22.65
N ARG A 257 -2.77 12.13 22.06
CA ARG A 257 -3.94 11.29 21.73
C ARG A 257 -4.74 10.92 22.98
N ASP A 258 -4.08 10.59 24.09
CA ASP A 258 -4.76 10.29 25.35
C ASP A 258 -5.43 11.54 25.95
N SER A 259 -4.82 12.72 25.83
CA SER A 259 -5.44 14.00 26.21
C SER A 259 -6.69 14.30 25.36
N LEU A 260 -6.60 14.13 24.03
CA LEU A 260 -7.72 14.30 23.10
C LEU A 260 -8.85 13.31 23.37
N ARG A 261 -8.54 12.08 23.82
CA ARG A 261 -9.54 11.08 24.17
C ARG A 261 -10.41 11.46 25.38
N GLN A 262 -9.91 12.34 26.24
CA GLN A 262 -10.65 12.84 27.41
C GLN A 262 -11.62 13.99 27.07
N LEU A 263 -11.53 14.55 25.86
CA LEU A 263 -12.40 15.63 25.40
C LEU A 263 -13.56 15.06 24.56
N PRO A 264 -14.74 15.71 24.53
CA PRO A 264 -15.83 15.35 23.61
C PRO A 264 -15.37 15.37 22.14
N ILE A 265 -16.06 14.64 21.25
CA ILE A 265 -15.72 14.67 19.82
C ILE A 265 -15.99 16.07 19.25
N ALA A 266 -17.15 16.63 19.60
CA ALA A 266 -17.60 17.98 19.27
C ALA A 266 -17.87 18.78 20.56
N PRO A 267 -16.84 19.43 21.14
CA PRO A 267 -16.99 20.20 22.38
C PRO A 267 -17.99 21.35 22.23
N ALA A 268 -18.93 21.45 23.17
CA ALA A 268 -19.88 22.56 23.23
C ALA A 268 -19.34 23.76 24.04
N ASP A 269 -18.44 23.50 25.00
CA ASP A 269 -17.81 24.53 25.82
C ASP A 269 -16.62 25.19 25.10
N GLU A 270 -16.50 26.52 25.24
CA GLU A 270 -15.46 27.30 24.55
C GLU A 270 -14.05 26.97 25.07
N ALA A 271 -13.90 26.64 26.36
CA ALA A 271 -12.60 26.27 26.91
C ALA A 271 -12.17 24.87 26.45
N GLU A 272 -13.09 23.91 26.40
CA GLU A 272 -12.84 22.58 25.83
C GLU A 272 -12.51 22.65 24.34
N LEU A 273 -13.23 23.47 23.57
CA LEU A 273 -12.96 23.69 22.14
C LEU A 273 -11.56 24.27 21.91
N ARG A 274 -11.17 25.28 22.70
CA ARG A 274 -9.82 25.85 22.63
C ARG A 274 -8.75 24.80 22.96
N ARG A 275 -8.95 24.04 24.03
CA ARG A 275 -8.02 22.97 24.44
C ARG A 275 -7.90 21.88 23.36
N GLN A 276 -9.02 21.44 22.78
CA GLN A 276 -9.02 20.45 21.72
C GLN A 276 -8.23 20.95 20.50
N ARG A 277 -8.45 22.21 20.09
CA ARG A 277 -7.73 22.83 18.98
C ARG A 277 -6.22 22.88 19.23
N GLU A 278 -5.80 23.31 20.42
CA GLU A 278 -4.39 23.34 20.79
C GLU A 278 -3.74 21.95 20.75
N GLU A 279 -4.42 20.92 21.24
CA GLU A 279 -3.94 19.54 21.20
C GLU A 279 -3.89 18.98 19.76
N LEU A 280 -4.88 19.29 18.91
CA LEU A 280 -4.86 18.89 17.50
C LEU A 280 -3.73 19.58 16.73
N ASP A 281 -3.48 20.87 16.98
CA ASP A 281 -2.37 21.61 16.38
C ASP A 281 -1.00 21.02 16.81
N LYS A 282 -0.86 20.64 18.09
CA LYS A 282 0.32 19.91 18.59
C LYS A 282 0.48 18.57 17.88
N LEU A 283 -0.60 17.78 17.76
CA LEU A 283 -0.55 16.48 17.10
C LEU A 283 -0.15 16.61 15.62
N ALA A 284 -0.66 17.63 14.92
CA ALA A 284 -0.29 17.90 13.53
C ALA A 284 1.19 18.26 13.39
N ALA A 285 1.74 19.08 14.30
CA ALA A 285 3.16 19.41 14.33
C ALA A 285 4.05 18.19 14.62
N ILE A 286 3.65 17.34 15.59
CA ILE A 286 4.35 16.09 15.92
C ILE A 286 4.33 15.14 14.73
N SER A 287 3.16 14.94 14.09
CA SER A 287 3.01 14.06 12.93
C SER A 287 3.88 14.52 11.76
N THR A 288 3.94 15.83 11.51
CA THR A 288 4.85 16.40 10.50
C THR A 288 6.32 16.14 10.84
N ALA A 289 6.71 16.28 12.12
CA ALA A 289 8.07 15.99 12.55
C ALA A 289 8.41 14.49 12.48
N GLN A 290 7.46 13.60 12.75
CA GLN A 290 7.61 12.15 12.58
C GLN A 290 7.87 11.82 11.10
N GLU A 291 7.11 12.42 10.19
CA GLU A 291 7.29 12.25 8.74
C GLU A 291 8.67 12.72 8.26
N VAL A 292 9.21 13.81 8.80
CA VAL A 292 10.59 14.24 8.47
C VAL A 292 11.60 13.14 8.81
N VAL A 293 11.50 12.54 10.01
CA VAL A 293 12.41 11.46 10.40
C VAL A 293 12.15 10.19 9.59
N LEU A 294 10.90 9.87 9.25
CA LEU A 294 10.57 8.72 8.39
C LEU A 294 11.18 8.84 6.99
N ASN A 295 11.24 10.04 6.42
CA ASN A 295 11.91 10.27 5.14
C ASN A 295 13.41 9.96 5.21
N GLU A 296 14.06 10.29 6.33
CA GLU A 296 15.43 9.84 6.59
C GLU A 296 15.49 8.31 6.65
N MET A 297 14.68 7.67 7.51
CA MET A 297 14.68 6.21 7.67
C MET A 297 14.47 5.47 6.34
N ALA A 298 13.63 6.03 5.45
CA ALA A 298 13.31 5.44 4.16
C ALA A 298 14.53 5.25 3.26
N VAL A 299 15.54 6.11 3.36
CA VAL A 299 16.77 6.06 2.55
C VAL A 299 17.98 5.48 3.30
N ARG A 300 17.81 5.09 4.58
CA ARG A 300 18.86 4.46 5.39
C ARG A 300 18.95 2.95 5.15
N ARG A 301 20.11 2.38 5.51
CA ARG A 301 20.42 0.92 5.46
C ARG A 301 19.72 0.12 6.55
N VAL A 302 18.43 0.35 6.73
CA VAL A 302 17.61 -0.36 7.71
C VAL A 302 16.59 -1.24 6.99
N PRO A 303 16.28 -2.45 7.48
CA PRO A 303 15.24 -3.26 6.88
C PRO A 303 13.87 -2.55 6.92
N SER A 304 12.93 -3.02 6.11
CA SER A 304 11.48 -2.78 6.28
C SER A 304 10.75 -3.96 5.64
N GLU A 305 10.05 -4.74 6.46
CA GLU A 305 9.16 -5.78 5.96
C GLU A 305 7.91 -5.14 5.33
N LEU A 306 7.53 -5.55 4.12
CA LEU A 306 6.29 -5.10 3.46
C LEU A 306 5.08 -5.87 4.02
N ALA A 307 4.81 -5.68 5.32
CA ALA A 307 3.82 -6.47 6.07
C ALA A 307 2.35 -6.21 5.66
N PHE A 308 2.07 -5.10 4.98
CA PHE A 308 0.72 -4.74 4.51
C PHE A 308 0.66 -4.52 2.97
N PRO A 309 -0.33 -5.10 2.24
CA PRO A 309 -1.29 -6.10 2.72
C PRO A 309 -0.56 -7.31 3.31
N PRO A 310 -1.20 -8.27 3.98
CA PRO A 310 -0.53 -9.50 4.38
C PRO A 310 -0.33 -10.45 3.19
N PHE A 311 0.77 -11.20 3.15
CA PHE A 311 0.93 -12.33 2.24
C PHE A 311 0.80 -13.60 3.08
N ARG A 312 0.11 -14.59 2.53
CA ARG A 312 -0.02 -15.92 3.14
C ARG A 312 0.26 -16.95 2.05
N THR A 313 0.88 -18.06 2.42
CA THR A 313 0.99 -19.23 1.53
C THR A 313 -0.38 -19.84 1.30
N PHE A 314 -0.54 -20.65 0.24
CA PHE A 314 -1.79 -21.35 -0.03
C PHE A 314 -2.29 -22.15 1.20
N ALA A 315 -1.38 -22.87 1.86
CA ALA A 315 -1.69 -23.66 3.05
C ALA A 315 -2.22 -22.80 4.21
N GLU A 316 -1.58 -21.66 4.49
CA GLU A 316 -2.02 -20.72 5.53
C GLU A 316 -3.37 -20.06 5.17
N MET A 317 -3.60 -19.75 3.88
CA MET A 317 -4.88 -19.23 3.39
C MET A 317 -5.99 -20.26 3.61
N GLN A 318 -5.77 -21.50 3.18
CA GLN A 318 -6.77 -22.57 3.28
C GLN A 318 -7.10 -22.92 4.74
N GLN A 319 -6.09 -23.00 5.61
CA GLN A 319 -6.30 -23.26 7.04
C GLN A 319 -7.04 -22.12 7.75
N ALA A 320 -6.89 -20.88 7.29
CA ALA A 320 -7.55 -19.72 7.86
C ALA A 320 -9.01 -19.56 7.41
N ILE A 321 -9.52 -20.41 6.52
CA ILE A 321 -10.92 -20.40 6.09
C ILE A 321 -11.76 -21.23 7.08
N PRO A 322 -12.74 -20.62 7.77
CA PRO A 322 -13.70 -21.32 8.61
C PRO A 322 -14.52 -22.36 7.84
N GLU A 323 -15.05 -23.35 8.57
CA GLU A 323 -16.07 -24.24 8.02
C GLU A 323 -17.30 -23.44 7.58
N GLY A 324 -17.92 -23.85 6.46
CA GLY A 324 -19.07 -23.15 5.88
C GLY A 324 -18.74 -21.86 5.12
N GLN A 325 -17.46 -21.49 4.94
CA GLN A 325 -17.07 -20.30 4.18
C GLN A 325 -16.48 -20.67 2.81
N LEU A 326 -16.92 -19.95 1.76
CA LEU A 326 -16.34 -19.99 0.42
C LEU A 326 -15.59 -18.69 0.14
N LEU A 327 -14.32 -18.79 -0.24
CA LEU A 327 -13.56 -17.68 -0.82
C LEU A 327 -13.70 -17.73 -2.35
N LEU A 328 -14.26 -16.68 -2.93
CA LEU A 328 -14.32 -16.43 -4.37
C LEU A 328 -13.36 -15.30 -4.73
N ALA A 329 -12.14 -15.64 -5.16
CA ALA A 329 -11.13 -14.66 -5.54
C ALA A 329 -11.00 -14.55 -7.05
N LEU A 330 -11.01 -13.33 -7.58
CA LEU A 330 -10.88 -13.06 -9.01
C LEU A 330 -9.57 -12.33 -9.29
N LEU A 331 -8.95 -12.61 -10.43
CA LEU A 331 -7.76 -11.90 -10.91
C LEU A 331 -7.94 -11.52 -12.37
N ALA A 332 -7.83 -10.23 -12.68
CA ALA A 332 -7.80 -9.71 -14.03
C ALA A 332 -6.34 -9.44 -14.44
N THR A 333 -5.85 -10.22 -15.41
CA THR A 333 -4.56 -10.00 -16.07
C THR A 333 -4.74 -9.07 -17.28
N SER A 334 -3.67 -8.81 -18.03
CA SER A 334 -3.75 -8.10 -19.31
C SER A 334 -4.52 -8.86 -20.39
N LYS A 335 -4.64 -10.19 -20.29
CA LYS A 335 -5.23 -11.05 -21.35
C LYS A 335 -6.53 -11.72 -20.94
N GLN A 336 -6.66 -12.09 -19.67
CA GLN A 336 -7.71 -12.99 -19.20
C GLN A 336 -8.20 -12.58 -17.82
N VAL A 337 -9.34 -13.15 -17.43
CA VAL A 337 -9.84 -13.08 -16.06
C VAL A 337 -9.90 -14.51 -15.53
N HIS A 338 -9.33 -14.71 -14.35
CA HIS A 338 -9.32 -16.00 -13.65
C HIS A 338 -10.14 -15.88 -12.38
N ALA A 339 -10.76 -16.98 -11.98
CA ALA A 339 -11.49 -17.09 -10.74
C ALA A 339 -11.03 -18.33 -9.96
N PHE A 340 -10.94 -18.14 -8.66
CA PHE A 340 -10.56 -19.13 -7.68
C PHE A 340 -11.73 -19.32 -6.72
N ALA A 341 -12.14 -20.56 -6.53
CA ALA A 341 -13.03 -20.98 -5.45
C ALA A 341 -12.19 -21.77 -4.45
N LEU A 342 -12.21 -21.39 -3.19
CA LEU A 342 -11.45 -22.06 -2.13
C LEU A 342 -12.33 -22.20 -0.87
N THR A 343 -12.42 -23.41 -0.36
CA THR A 343 -12.90 -23.73 0.98
C THR A 343 -11.77 -24.36 1.79
N ARG A 344 -12.03 -24.67 3.06
CA ARG A 344 -11.07 -25.36 3.92
C ARG A 344 -10.58 -26.70 3.35
N GLU A 345 -11.40 -27.37 2.53
CA GLU A 345 -11.10 -28.72 2.01
C GLU A 345 -10.86 -28.76 0.50
N LYS A 346 -11.51 -27.89 -0.26
CA LYS A 346 -11.52 -27.96 -1.73
C LYS A 346 -11.09 -26.65 -2.35
N TYR A 347 -10.49 -26.75 -3.53
CA TYR A 347 -10.15 -25.58 -4.32
C TYR A 347 -10.32 -25.85 -5.81
N GLN A 348 -10.58 -24.78 -6.55
CA GLN A 348 -10.70 -24.80 -7.99
C GLN A 348 -10.23 -23.48 -8.58
N LEU A 349 -9.54 -23.56 -9.71
CA LEU A 349 -9.24 -22.44 -10.60
C LEU A 349 -9.97 -22.66 -11.93
N TRP A 350 -10.59 -21.60 -12.46
CA TRP A 350 -11.08 -21.57 -13.84
C TRP A 350 -10.80 -20.21 -14.49
N GLN A 351 -10.79 -20.22 -15.82
CA GLN A 351 -10.72 -19.02 -16.62
C GLN A 351 -12.15 -18.57 -16.97
N ILE A 352 -12.43 -17.28 -16.84
CA ILE A 352 -13.69 -16.68 -17.28
C ILE A 352 -13.59 -16.38 -18.78
N GLU A 353 -14.51 -16.93 -19.55
CA GLU A 353 -14.57 -16.73 -21.00
C GLU A 353 -15.07 -15.34 -21.38
N ASN A 354 -14.56 -14.81 -22.48
CA ASN A 354 -14.98 -13.52 -23.06
C ASN A 354 -15.00 -12.34 -22.05
N PRO A 355 -13.87 -12.00 -21.40
CA PRO A 355 -13.84 -10.98 -20.36
C PRO A 355 -14.34 -9.60 -20.81
N GLY A 356 -14.28 -9.29 -22.12
CA GLY A 356 -14.88 -8.08 -22.68
C GLY A 356 -16.41 -8.00 -22.50
N ARG A 357 -17.12 -9.13 -22.49
CA ARG A 357 -18.58 -9.18 -22.25
C ARG A 357 -18.95 -8.82 -20.82
N ILE A 358 -18.07 -9.06 -19.84
CA ILE A 358 -18.30 -8.71 -18.43
C ILE A 358 -18.65 -7.22 -18.32
N ARG A 359 -17.89 -6.36 -19.01
CA ARG A 359 -18.14 -4.91 -19.00
C ARG A 359 -19.51 -4.55 -19.56
N THR A 360 -19.92 -5.17 -20.65
CA THR A 360 -21.22 -4.93 -21.28
C THR A 360 -22.37 -5.38 -20.38
N ASN A 361 -22.31 -6.60 -19.87
CA ASN A 361 -23.34 -7.17 -18.99
C ASN A 361 -23.43 -6.39 -17.67
N LEU A 362 -22.28 -6.01 -17.10
CA LEU A 362 -22.23 -5.17 -15.91
C LEU A 362 -22.85 -3.79 -16.14
N ALA A 363 -22.53 -3.12 -17.24
CA ALA A 363 -23.12 -1.82 -17.55
C ALA A 363 -24.64 -1.90 -17.75
N ALA A 364 -25.12 -2.97 -18.40
CA ALA A 364 -26.55 -3.23 -18.56
C ALA A 364 -27.23 -3.46 -17.20
N LEU A 365 -26.66 -4.33 -16.36
CA LEU A 365 -27.14 -4.60 -15.01
C LEU A 365 -27.23 -3.32 -14.18
N LEU A 366 -26.14 -2.57 -14.05
CA LEU A 366 -26.11 -1.33 -13.25
C LEU A 366 -27.16 -0.32 -13.73
N LYS A 367 -27.29 -0.13 -15.05
CA LYS A 367 -28.30 0.78 -15.64
C LYS A 367 -29.72 0.32 -15.34
N GLN A 368 -30.01 -0.97 -15.51
CA GLN A 368 -31.34 -1.55 -15.23
C GLN A 368 -31.67 -1.56 -13.73
N SER A 369 -30.66 -1.64 -12.86
CA SER A 369 -30.78 -1.48 -11.40
C SER A 369 -30.91 -0.02 -10.96
N GLY A 370 -30.99 0.93 -11.89
CA GLY A 370 -31.24 2.34 -11.59
C GLY A 370 -29.98 3.17 -11.33
N VAL A 371 -28.78 2.63 -11.55
CA VAL A 371 -27.53 3.40 -11.52
C VAL A 371 -27.42 4.16 -12.84
N VAL A 372 -27.86 5.42 -12.81
CA VAL A 372 -27.80 6.36 -13.94
C VAL A 372 -26.68 7.38 -13.72
N GLY A 373 -26.30 8.11 -14.78
CA GLY A 373 -25.21 9.09 -14.72
C GLY A 373 -25.38 10.14 -13.61
N ARG A 374 -24.28 10.80 -13.23
CA ARG A 374 -24.10 11.67 -12.04
C ARG A 374 -25.21 12.69 -11.72
N GLU A 375 -25.94 13.17 -12.72
CA GLU A 375 -26.98 14.21 -12.55
C GLU A 375 -28.36 13.74 -13.04
N ALA A 376 -28.50 12.48 -13.42
CA ALA A 376 -29.75 11.94 -13.93
C ALA A 376 -30.63 11.43 -12.79
N THR A 377 -31.92 11.74 -12.86
CA THR A 377 -32.92 11.16 -11.97
C THR A 377 -33.30 9.77 -12.48
N THR A 378 -33.27 8.76 -11.61
CA THR A 378 -33.79 7.42 -11.93
C THR A 378 -35.32 7.44 -11.89
N PRO A 379 -36.03 7.10 -12.99
CA PRO A 379 -37.48 6.98 -12.98
C PRO A 379 -37.96 5.90 -12.00
N ILE A 380 -39.09 6.12 -11.33
CA ILE A 380 -39.67 5.15 -10.38
C ILE A 380 -39.98 3.83 -11.09
N GLU A 381 -40.39 3.88 -12.35
CA GLU A 381 -40.67 2.71 -13.18
C GLU A 381 -39.42 1.83 -13.37
N THR A 382 -38.23 2.44 -13.44
CA THR A 382 -36.97 1.69 -13.51
C THR A 382 -36.69 0.96 -12.20
N LEU A 383 -36.96 1.62 -11.06
CA LEU A 383 -36.79 1.01 -9.74
C LEU A 383 -37.82 -0.11 -9.47
N ALA A 384 -38.99 -0.05 -10.11
CA ALA A 384 -40.01 -1.09 -10.02
C ALA A 384 -39.79 -2.27 -11.01
N SER A 385 -38.89 -2.11 -11.99
CA SER A 385 -38.62 -3.12 -13.01
C SER A 385 -37.82 -4.30 -12.46
N ASN A 386 -38.06 -5.49 -13.03
CA ASN A 386 -37.29 -6.71 -12.78
C ASN A 386 -36.34 -7.06 -13.93
N ASP A 387 -36.20 -6.20 -14.95
CA ASP A 387 -35.38 -6.48 -16.14
C ASP A 387 -33.90 -6.70 -15.79
N TRP A 388 -33.43 -6.10 -14.70
CA TRP A 388 -32.07 -6.27 -14.20
C TRP A 388 -31.74 -7.73 -13.85
N ARG A 389 -32.76 -8.56 -13.56
CA ARG A 389 -32.56 -9.97 -13.19
C ARG A 389 -31.99 -10.80 -14.33
N GLU A 390 -32.43 -10.55 -15.56
CA GLU A 390 -31.89 -11.24 -16.75
C GLU A 390 -30.41 -10.90 -16.96
N SER A 391 -30.05 -9.63 -16.83
CA SER A 391 -28.64 -9.20 -16.89
C SER A 391 -27.81 -9.77 -15.73
N ALA A 392 -28.40 -9.93 -14.55
CA ALA A 392 -27.75 -10.57 -13.40
C ALA A 392 -27.55 -12.07 -13.63
N ASP A 393 -28.53 -12.78 -14.20
CA ASP A 393 -28.41 -14.20 -14.61
C ASP A 393 -27.27 -14.37 -15.62
N ASP A 394 -27.26 -13.56 -16.68
CA ASP A 394 -26.23 -13.58 -17.72
C ASP A 394 -24.82 -13.34 -17.16
N LEU A 395 -24.69 -12.36 -16.25
CA LEU A 395 -23.42 -12.05 -15.60
C LEU A 395 -22.99 -13.16 -14.64
N ALA A 396 -23.91 -13.72 -13.85
CA ALA A 396 -23.64 -14.83 -12.94
C ALA A 396 -23.20 -16.08 -13.70
N ALA A 397 -23.92 -16.45 -14.76
CA ALA A 397 -23.57 -17.55 -15.64
C ALA A 397 -22.17 -17.35 -16.24
N GLN A 398 -21.85 -16.14 -16.71
CA GLN A 398 -20.53 -15.85 -17.24
C GLN A 398 -19.42 -16.01 -16.19
N LEU A 399 -19.61 -15.48 -14.97
CA LEU A 399 -18.59 -15.52 -13.92
C LEU A 399 -18.39 -16.94 -13.36
N THR A 400 -19.41 -17.79 -13.42
CA THR A 400 -19.43 -19.11 -12.77
C THR A 400 -19.46 -20.30 -13.72
N ALA A 401 -19.43 -20.10 -15.05
CA ALA A 401 -19.49 -21.17 -16.04
C ALA A 401 -18.47 -22.30 -15.84
N GLY A 402 -17.28 -21.98 -15.33
CA GLY A 402 -16.22 -22.96 -15.06
C GLY A 402 -16.28 -23.60 -13.67
N MET A 403 -17.18 -23.15 -12.79
CA MET A 403 -17.27 -23.59 -11.41
C MET A 403 -17.89 -24.98 -11.32
N LYS A 404 -17.15 -25.91 -10.71
CA LYS A 404 -17.54 -27.31 -10.44
C LYS A 404 -17.51 -27.52 -8.94
N PHE A 405 -18.32 -26.74 -8.24
CA PHE A 405 -18.38 -26.73 -6.78
C PHE A 405 -19.75 -27.25 -6.36
N ASP A 406 -19.81 -28.46 -5.82
CA ASP A 406 -21.08 -29.17 -5.57
C ASP A 406 -21.60 -28.99 -4.12
N GLU A 407 -20.81 -28.38 -3.24
CA GLU A 407 -21.09 -28.24 -1.79
C GLU A 407 -21.77 -26.90 -1.45
N TRP A 408 -22.53 -26.31 -2.37
CA TRP A 408 -23.17 -25.01 -2.15
C TRP A 408 -24.15 -24.97 -0.98
N ASP A 409 -24.75 -26.10 -0.63
CA ASP A 409 -25.73 -26.20 0.45
C ASP A 409 -25.10 -26.06 1.84
N THR A 410 -23.80 -26.35 1.99
CA THR A 410 -23.08 -26.24 3.26
C THR A 410 -22.41 -24.89 3.45
N ILE A 411 -22.40 -24.03 2.43
CA ILE A 411 -21.83 -22.69 2.51
C ILE A 411 -22.82 -21.76 3.22
N GLU A 412 -22.35 -21.02 4.22
CA GLU A 412 -23.11 -19.99 4.93
C GLU A 412 -22.63 -18.58 4.57
N GLU A 413 -21.36 -18.42 4.21
CA GLU A 413 -20.72 -17.14 3.86
C GLU A 413 -19.89 -17.27 2.59
N VAL A 414 -20.03 -16.29 1.69
CA VAL A 414 -19.18 -16.11 0.53
C VAL A 414 -18.34 -14.85 0.72
N VAL A 415 -17.02 -15.00 0.71
CA VAL A 415 -16.08 -13.89 0.71
C VAL A 415 -15.58 -13.66 -0.69
N VAL A 416 -15.88 -12.49 -1.25
CA VAL A 416 -15.49 -12.11 -2.60
C VAL A 416 -14.22 -11.26 -2.54
N VAL A 417 -13.20 -11.66 -3.29
CA VAL A 417 -11.99 -10.86 -3.52
C VAL A 417 -12.01 -10.40 -4.98
N PRO A 418 -12.61 -9.24 -5.28
CA PRO A 418 -12.70 -8.73 -6.64
C PRO A 418 -11.36 -8.14 -7.11
N ASP A 419 -11.23 -7.95 -8.42
CA ASP A 419 -10.09 -7.27 -9.04
C ASP A 419 -10.53 -6.36 -10.19
N ARG A 420 -9.87 -5.19 -10.32
CA ARG A 420 -10.16 -4.16 -11.34
C ARG A 420 -11.68 -3.88 -11.47
N LEU A 421 -12.24 -4.00 -12.68
CA LEU A 421 -13.64 -3.75 -12.98
C LEU A 421 -14.61 -4.60 -12.14
N LEU A 422 -14.16 -5.75 -11.64
CA LEU A 422 -14.99 -6.65 -10.85
C LEU A 422 -15.36 -6.06 -9.47
N TRP A 423 -14.69 -4.99 -9.02
CA TRP A 423 -15.12 -4.22 -7.85
C TRP A 423 -16.51 -3.60 -8.00
N TYR A 424 -16.98 -3.41 -9.23
CA TYR A 424 -18.30 -2.84 -9.52
C TYR A 424 -19.39 -3.90 -9.70
N VAL A 425 -19.05 -5.20 -9.66
CA VAL A 425 -20.02 -6.28 -9.78
C VAL A 425 -20.78 -6.43 -8.45
N PRO A 426 -22.12 -6.34 -8.44
CA PRO A 426 -22.91 -6.54 -7.24
C PRO A 426 -23.11 -8.05 -6.97
N PHE A 427 -22.08 -8.75 -6.49
CA PHE A 427 -22.11 -10.21 -6.29
C PHE A 427 -23.25 -10.67 -5.37
N ASP A 428 -23.64 -9.84 -4.41
CA ASP A 428 -24.77 -10.03 -3.51
C ASP A 428 -26.12 -10.14 -4.26
N ALA A 429 -26.27 -9.44 -5.38
CA ALA A 429 -27.46 -9.45 -6.23
C ALA A 429 -27.45 -10.56 -7.28
N LEU A 430 -26.33 -11.26 -7.47
CA LEU A 430 -26.20 -12.30 -8.49
C LEU A 430 -26.76 -13.64 -7.99
N PRO A 431 -27.45 -14.41 -8.84
CA PRO A 431 -27.94 -15.75 -8.51
C PRO A 431 -26.82 -16.79 -8.71
N ILE A 432 -25.81 -16.77 -7.85
CA ILE A 432 -24.68 -17.70 -7.88
C ILE A 432 -25.02 -18.98 -7.11
N GLY A 433 -24.68 -20.16 -7.67
CA GLY A 433 -24.86 -21.48 -7.06
C GLY A 433 -25.78 -22.39 -7.87
N PRO A 434 -26.41 -23.43 -7.27
CA PRO A 434 -27.25 -24.40 -7.98
C PRO A 434 -28.43 -23.74 -8.71
N ALA A 435 -28.90 -22.59 -8.20
CA ALA A 435 -29.96 -21.79 -8.79
C ALA A 435 -29.57 -21.13 -10.12
N ALA A 436 -28.27 -20.89 -10.38
CA ALA A 436 -27.79 -20.28 -11.63
C ALA A 436 -28.15 -21.10 -12.89
N ASN A 437 -28.37 -22.40 -12.72
CA ASN A 437 -28.66 -23.35 -13.80
C ASN A 437 -30.09 -23.91 -13.77
N ALA A 438 -30.89 -23.56 -12.77
CA ALA A 438 -32.28 -23.98 -12.68
C ALA A 438 -33.17 -22.85 -13.19
N LYS A 439 -34.14 -23.15 -14.06
CA LYS A 439 -35.26 -22.24 -14.41
C LYS A 439 -36.18 -21.90 -13.21
N ALA A 440 -35.68 -22.07 -11.99
CA ALA A 440 -36.36 -21.72 -10.76
C ALA A 440 -36.42 -20.20 -10.62
N THR A 441 -37.30 -19.74 -9.74
CA THR A 441 -37.40 -18.35 -9.30
C THR A 441 -36.02 -17.75 -9.02
N PHE A 442 -35.70 -16.64 -9.69
CA PHE A 442 -34.49 -15.84 -9.45
C PHE A 442 -34.29 -15.62 -7.94
N GLU A 443 -33.11 -15.97 -7.44
CA GLU A 443 -32.77 -15.86 -6.04
C GLU A 443 -31.35 -15.29 -5.90
N PRO A 444 -31.19 -14.06 -5.38
CA PRO A 444 -29.87 -13.43 -5.25
C PRO A 444 -29.06 -14.08 -4.13
N LEU A 445 -27.73 -14.06 -4.25
CA LEU A 445 -26.81 -14.69 -3.31
C LEU A 445 -27.06 -14.27 -1.85
N ILE A 446 -27.32 -12.98 -1.62
CA ILE A 446 -27.57 -12.42 -0.29
C ILE A 446 -28.84 -12.95 0.39
N ALA A 447 -29.79 -13.51 -0.37
CA ALA A 447 -31.02 -14.06 0.20
C ALA A 447 -30.78 -15.29 1.08
N LYS A 448 -29.71 -16.06 0.79
CA LYS A 448 -29.41 -17.32 1.47
C LYS A 448 -28.05 -17.34 2.17
N ARG A 449 -27.16 -16.41 1.84
CA ARG A 449 -25.75 -16.43 2.26
C ARG A 449 -25.33 -15.05 2.72
N ARG A 450 -24.43 -15.02 3.70
CA ARG A 450 -23.70 -13.79 4.04
C ARG A 450 -22.70 -13.50 2.92
N VAL A 451 -22.63 -12.26 2.47
CA VAL A 451 -21.65 -11.84 1.46
C VAL A 451 -20.73 -10.81 2.08
N ARG A 452 -19.43 -11.05 1.99
CA ARG A 452 -18.40 -10.12 2.45
C ARG A 452 -17.39 -9.87 1.35
N TYR A 453 -16.92 -8.65 1.25
CA TYR A 453 -15.88 -8.28 0.30
C TYR A 453 -14.55 -8.12 1.04
N ALA A 454 -13.47 -8.58 0.42
CA ALA A 454 -12.11 -8.37 0.91
C ALA A 454 -11.22 -7.89 -0.25
N PRO A 455 -10.29 -6.95 0.00
CA PRO A 455 -9.47 -6.39 -1.08
C PRO A 455 -8.39 -7.33 -1.59
N THR A 456 -7.94 -8.25 -0.74
CA THR A 456 -6.96 -9.29 -1.08
C THR A 456 -7.30 -10.58 -0.35
N VAL A 457 -6.73 -11.70 -0.80
CA VAL A 457 -6.98 -13.01 -0.16
C VAL A 457 -6.42 -13.04 1.26
N GLY A 458 -5.25 -12.43 1.50
CA GLY A 458 -4.65 -12.33 2.83
C GLY A 458 -5.51 -11.59 3.86
N LEU A 459 -6.47 -10.77 3.40
CA LEU A 459 -7.43 -10.02 4.21
C LEU A 459 -8.84 -10.64 4.21
N ALA A 460 -9.02 -11.79 3.56
CA ALA A 460 -10.31 -12.49 3.54
C ALA A 460 -10.61 -13.18 4.88
N SER A 461 -9.61 -13.54 5.65
CA SER A 461 -9.76 -14.08 7.00
C SER A 461 -9.35 -13.06 8.05
N SER A 462 -9.89 -13.18 9.26
CA SER A 462 -9.43 -12.39 10.40
C SER A 462 -7.92 -12.59 10.61
N ASP A 463 -7.23 -11.54 11.04
CA ASP A 463 -5.84 -11.58 11.47
C ASP A 463 -5.71 -11.88 12.97
N GLY A 464 -6.80 -12.33 13.61
CA GLY A 464 -6.85 -12.66 15.03
C GLY A 464 -7.01 -11.44 15.94
N ARG A 465 -6.99 -10.21 15.39
CA ARG A 465 -7.30 -9.01 16.16
C ARG A 465 -8.79 -9.00 16.50
N GLY A 466 -9.09 -8.63 17.74
CA GLY A 466 -10.45 -8.35 18.16
C GLY A 466 -11.03 -7.19 17.34
N PRO A 467 -12.37 -7.03 17.33
CA PRO A 467 -13.00 -5.89 16.67
C PRO A 467 -12.41 -4.58 17.22
N THR A 468 -12.06 -3.65 16.33
CA THR A 468 -11.66 -2.30 16.72
C THR A 468 -12.75 -1.68 17.61
N PRO A 469 -12.40 -0.92 18.66
CA PRO A 469 -13.38 -0.14 19.42
C PRO A 469 -14.28 0.66 18.49
N ARG A 470 -15.56 0.78 18.84
CA ARG A 470 -16.56 1.56 18.06
C ARG A 470 -17.34 2.50 18.96
N ASP A 471 -16.74 2.85 20.09
CA ASP A 471 -17.42 3.50 21.20
C ASP A 471 -17.59 4.99 20.91
N ARG A 472 -16.68 5.59 20.12
CA ARG A 472 -16.75 7.00 19.73
C ARG A 472 -17.00 7.13 18.24
N THR A 473 -18.20 7.60 17.88
CA THR A 473 -18.59 7.72 16.47
C THR A 473 -18.76 9.18 16.06
N ALA A 474 -17.95 9.64 15.11
CA ALA A 474 -18.12 10.92 14.46
C ALA A 474 -19.03 10.79 13.23
N ILE A 475 -19.98 11.72 13.07
CA ILE A 475 -20.86 11.78 11.90
C ILE A 475 -20.61 13.09 11.16
N VAL A 476 -20.36 13.02 9.85
CA VAL A 476 -20.26 14.20 8.97
C VAL A 476 -21.44 14.18 8.02
N SER A 477 -22.32 15.17 8.11
CA SER A 477 -23.38 15.39 7.13
C SER A 477 -22.94 16.41 6.07
N GLY A 478 -23.10 16.06 4.80
CA GLY A 478 -22.97 17.00 3.68
C GLY A 478 -24.16 16.89 2.73
N ALA A 479 -24.34 17.87 1.85
CA ALA A 479 -25.33 17.74 0.78
C ALA A 479 -24.96 16.56 -0.14
N ALA A 480 -25.79 15.52 -0.20
CA ALA A 480 -25.82 14.61 -1.34
C ALA A 480 -26.28 15.39 -2.59
N SER A 481 -25.90 14.96 -3.78
CA SER A 481 -26.08 15.67 -5.05
C SER A 481 -27.44 16.37 -5.20
N GLY A 482 -27.39 17.65 -5.55
CA GLY A 482 -28.55 18.55 -5.64
C GLY A 482 -28.80 19.31 -4.33
N SER A 483 -28.88 20.65 -4.42
CA SER A 483 -29.06 21.58 -3.28
C SER A 483 -30.34 21.37 -2.44
N ARG A 484 -31.13 20.33 -2.70
CA ARG A 484 -32.47 20.13 -2.15
C ARG A 484 -32.53 19.19 -0.94
N ASP A 485 -31.42 18.56 -0.54
CA ASP A 485 -31.47 17.46 0.44
C ASP A 485 -30.57 17.63 1.68
N ALA A 486 -30.07 18.83 1.96
CA ALA A 486 -29.29 19.11 3.18
C ALA A 486 -30.08 18.79 4.46
N GLU A 487 -31.38 19.11 4.50
CA GLU A 487 -32.26 18.74 5.61
C GLU A 487 -32.45 17.22 5.73
N ALA A 488 -32.55 16.49 4.62
CA ALA A 488 -32.70 15.04 4.67
C ALA A 488 -31.41 14.36 5.14
N ALA A 489 -30.25 14.83 4.68
CA ALA A 489 -28.95 14.40 5.18
C ALA A 489 -28.82 14.67 6.68
N GLN A 490 -29.24 15.84 7.16
CA GLN A 490 -29.22 16.18 8.59
C GLN A 490 -30.20 15.33 9.41
N ARG A 491 -31.42 15.11 8.92
CA ARG A 491 -32.40 14.19 9.56
C ARG A 491 -31.88 12.75 9.61
N ALA A 492 -31.19 12.29 8.57
CA ALA A 492 -30.61 10.96 8.55
C ALA A 492 -29.41 10.85 9.52
N ALA A 493 -28.54 11.86 9.56
CA ALA A 493 -27.45 11.93 10.53
C ALA A 493 -27.95 11.94 11.97
N ALA A 494 -29.02 12.70 12.27
CA ALA A 494 -29.65 12.72 13.60
C ALA A 494 -30.20 11.34 13.99
N ARG A 495 -30.89 10.63 13.07
CA ARG A 495 -31.36 9.26 13.34
C ARG A 495 -30.24 8.27 13.62
N ILE A 496 -29.10 8.40 12.93
CA ILE A 496 -27.91 7.59 13.19
C ILE A 496 -27.34 7.92 14.58
N ALA A 497 -27.25 9.21 14.92
CA ALA A 497 -26.77 9.65 16.23
C ALA A 497 -27.65 9.13 17.38
N GLU A 498 -28.98 9.13 17.22
CA GLU A 498 -29.92 8.56 18.19
C GLU A 498 -29.79 7.03 18.34
N SER A 499 -29.38 6.34 17.28
CA SER A 499 -29.28 4.87 17.26
C SER A 499 -27.93 4.33 17.77
N LEU A 500 -26.91 5.18 17.84
CA LEU A 500 -25.54 4.79 18.19
C LEU A 500 -25.10 5.47 19.49
N PRO A 501 -24.71 4.71 20.52
CA PRO A 501 -24.15 5.29 21.74
C PRO A 501 -22.93 6.17 21.44
N ALA A 502 -22.84 7.34 22.10
CA ALA A 502 -21.72 8.29 21.97
C ALA A 502 -21.37 8.65 20.51
N ALA A 503 -22.39 8.71 19.66
CA ALA A 503 -22.27 9.29 18.33
C ALA A 503 -22.50 10.82 18.40
N GLU A 504 -21.57 11.58 17.83
CA GLU A 504 -21.61 13.04 17.80
C GLU A 504 -21.52 13.54 16.35
N LEU A 505 -22.32 14.55 16.03
CA LEU A 505 -22.26 15.23 14.73
C LEU A 505 -21.06 16.18 14.74
N LEU A 506 -20.13 16.00 13.79
CA LEU A 506 -19.04 16.93 13.61
C LEU A 506 -19.55 18.27 13.05
N PRO A 507 -19.01 19.41 13.51
CA PRO A 507 -19.34 20.70 12.95
C PRO A 507 -18.92 20.79 11.49
N GLU A 508 -19.64 21.60 10.69
CA GLU A 508 -19.37 21.77 9.25
C GLU A 508 -17.94 22.27 8.96
N LEU A 509 -17.36 23.04 9.88
CA LEU A 509 -16.00 23.58 9.82
C LEU A 509 -15.27 23.26 11.14
N PRO A 510 -14.67 22.07 11.26
CA PRO A 510 -13.91 21.70 12.44
C PRO A 510 -12.53 22.37 12.43
N ALA A 511 -11.88 22.38 13.60
CA ALA A 511 -10.66 23.12 13.85
C ALA A 511 -9.42 22.62 13.06
N SER A 512 -9.45 21.39 12.55
CA SER A 512 -8.32 20.73 11.88
C SER A 512 -8.80 19.80 10.76
N PRO A 513 -7.93 19.37 9.83
CA PRO A 513 -8.29 18.34 8.84
C PRO A 513 -8.77 17.04 9.50
N SER A 514 -9.65 16.30 8.84
CA SER A 514 -10.29 15.11 9.42
C SER A 514 -9.28 14.00 9.74
N ALA A 515 -8.16 13.92 9.01
CA ALA A 515 -7.08 12.98 9.28
C ALA A 515 -6.46 13.17 10.68
N ILE A 516 -6.34 14.42 11.14
CA ILE A 516 -5.84 14.74 12.49
C ILE A 516 -6.94 14.56 13.53
N GLN A 517 -8.17 14.96 13.21
CA GLN A 517 -9.32 14.72 14.08
C GLN A 517 -9.63 13.25 14.30
N ALA A 518 -9.17 12.34 13.44
CA ALA A 518 -9.32 10.90 13.64
C ALA A 518 -8.74 10.41 14.98
N ALA A 519 -7.89 11.19 15.65
CA ALA A 519 -7.45 10.91 17.01
C ALA A 519 -8.57 11.04 18.08
N THR A 520 -9.70 11.68 17.77
CA THR A 520 -10.80 11.92 18.72
C THR A 520 -11.94 10.91 18.59
N PHE A 521 -11.96 10.04 17.58
CA PHE A 521 -13.04 9.07 17.37
C PHE A 521 -12.51 7.74 16.82
N ASP A 522 -13.29 6.67 17.02
CA ASP A 522 -12.92 5.33 16.53
C ASP A 522 -13.57 5.02 15.18
N ARG A 523 -14.70 5.67 14.88
CA ARG A 523 -15.49 5.46 13.66
C ARG A 523 -15.94 6.79 13.08
N LEU A 524 -15.77 6.95 11.77
CA LEU A 524 -16.31 8.06 11.01
C LEU A 524 -17.42 7.58 10.07
N ILE A 525 -18.58 8.22 10.14
CA ILE A 525 -19.69 8.02 9.20
C ILE A 525 -19.82 9.29 8.37
N VAL A 526 -19.64 9.18 7.05
CA VAL A 526 -19.74 10.30 6.12
C VAL A 526 -21.00 10.15 5.28
N MET A 527 -21.94 11.06 5.46
CA MET A 527 -23.19 11.14 4.72
C MET A 527 -23.07 12.19 3.64
N ARG A 528 -22.45 11.83 2.52
CA ARG A 528 -22.24 12.71 1.37
C ARG A 528 -21.94 11.86 0.13
N ASP A 529 -22.19 12.43 -1.04
CA ASP A 529 -21.67 11.89 -2.29
C ASP A 529 -20.16 12.11 -2.41
N SER A 530 -19.45 11.03 -2.69
CA SER A 530 -18.03 11.11 -3.01
C SER A 530 -17.85 11.90 -4.30
N VAL A 531 -16.93 12.87 -4.29
CA VAL A 531 -16.51 13.57 -5.51
C VAL A 531 -15.30 12.81 -6.03
N GLU A 532 -15.40 12.30 -7.25
CA GLU A 532 -14.32 11.57 -7.91
C GLU A 532 -13.02 12.40 -7.90
N ALA A 533 -11.91 11.79 -7.45
CA ALA A 533 -10.62 12.46 -7.44
C ALA A 533 -10.16 12.76 -8.86
N ALA A 534 -9.76 14.01 -9.13
CA ALA A 534 -9.44 14.45 -10.48
C ALA A 534 -8.13 13.87 -11.05
N ARG A 535 -7.23 13.31 -10.23
CA ARG A 535 -5.87 12.93 -10.66
C ARG A 535 -5.31 11.64 -10.04
N SER A 536 -5.60 11.34 -8.77
CA SER A 536 -5.08 10.14 -8.10
C SER A 536 -6.12 9.46 -7.19
N PRO A 537 -6.16 8.12 -7.10
CA PRO A 537 -7.08 7.39 -6.22
C PRO A 537 -6.96 7.72 -4.73
N LEU A 538 -5.86 8.34 -4.29
CA LEU A 538 -5.65 8.74 -2.89
C LEU A 538 -5.88 10.24 -2.64
N GLU A 539 -6.20 11.02 -3.67
CA GLU A 539 -6.37 12.48 -3.56
C GLU A 539 -7.82 12.92 -3.27
N TRP A 540 -8.77 11.98 -3.14
CA TRP A 540 -10.11 12.34 -2.69
C TRP A 540 -10.14 12.67 -1.20
N HIS A 541 -11.19 13.38 -0.80
CA HIS A 541 -11.37 13.91 0.56
C HIS A 541 -12.42 13.08 1.31
N PRO A 542 -12.03 12.30 2.35
CA PRO A 542 -12.96 11.48 3.13
C PRO A 542 -14.10 12.27 3.74
N ALA A 543 -13.85 13.48 4.28
CA ALA A 543 -14.87 14.30 4.90
C ALA A 543 -15.07 15.66 4.18
N VAL A 544 -16.21 16.31 4.40
CA VAL A 544 -16.55 17.63 3.81
C VAL A 544 -15.56 18.71 4.24
N VAL A 545 -15.20 18.69 5.51
CA VAL A 545 -14.20 19.53 6.17
C VAL A 545 -12.89 19.63 5.37
N ASP A 546 -12.54 18.58 4.65
CA ASP A 546 -11.23 18.45 4.04
C ASP A 546 -11.11 19.10 2.66
N GLN A 547 -12.21 19.52 2.04
CA GLN A 547 -12.22 19.94 0.63
C GLN A 547 -11.27 21.11 0.32
N THR A 548 -10.94 21.93 1.31
CA THR A 548 -10.05 23.07 1.18
C THR A 548 -8.63 22.78 1.67
N SER A 549 -8.38 21.59 2.25
CA SER A 549 -7.12 21.24 2.89
C SER A 549 -6.39 20.12 2.15
N PRO A 550 -5.14 20.35 1.67
CA PRO A 550 -4.32 19.27 1.12
C PRO A 550 -3.98 18.18 2.15
N ALA A 551 -4.06 18.49 3.45
CA ALA A 551 -3.88 17.56 4.55
C ALA A 551 -5.14 16.74 4.90
N GLY A 552 -6.23 16.95 4.16
CA GLY A 552 -7.49 16.21 4.33
C GLY A 552 -7.75 15.16 3.23
N THR A 553 -6.73 14.76 2.47
CA THR A 553 -6.87 13.72 1.44
C THR A 553 -6.78 12.33 2.04
N LEU A 554 -7.27 11.29 1.36
CA LEU A 554 -7.04 9.90 1.77
C LEU A 554 -5.53 9.59 1.90
N ALA A 555 -4.70 10.17 1.04
CA ALA A 555 -3.25 10.08 1.15
C ALA A 555 -2.70 10.63 2.46
N ALA A 556 -3.36 11.62 3.08
CA ALA A 556 -2.99 12.14 4.39
C ALA A 556 -3.52 11.28 5.54
N TRP A 557 -4.68 10.63 5.39
CA TRP A 557 -5.19 9.63 6.34
C TRP A 557 -4.28 8.38 6.43
N LEU A 558 -3.54 8.07 5.38
CA LEU A 558 -2.57 6.97 5.35
C LEU A 558 -1.18 7.38 5.85
N ARG A 559 -1.00 8.61 6.37
CA ARG A 559 0.27 9.11 6.92
C ARG A 559 0.35 8.94 8.41
#